data_AF-A0A4R1BCG1-F1
#
_entry.id   AF-A0A4R1BCG1-F1
#
_cell.length_a   1.000
_cell.length_b   1.000
_cell.length_c   1.000
_cell.angle_alpha   90.00
_cell.angle_beta   90.00
_cell.angle_gamma   90.00
#
_symmetry.space_group_name_H-M   'P 1'
#
loop_
_entity.id
_entity.type
_entity.pdbx_description
1 polymer ?
#
loop_
_entity_poly.entity_id
_entity_poly.type
_entity_poly.pdbx_seq_one_letter_code
_entity_poly.pdbx_strand_id
1 'polypeptide(L)'
;MAFALMAALLGLAAACYAPGLNGPFIVDDYTTLPRLARFGGIDSLSKLSVFLAGDITGTRPLSLLTFALNSTSWPAAPWSFKAANLLLHLLNGGVLFLFCRQLLRRHGTPEPRVAWIAAFSAGFWLLNPFNVSTVLYVIQRMAMLSALFVLAGLVTYLHGRSMLATRPRAGHYWMSAAILLGTGLAVLCKENGALLPLLALVLEYTLPRAGRTAVRPSRVWLYAFLWLPSLAVIALLVQHAGPAAYASRNFDLVERLLTESRVIIDYLWHWFNPFAAPRGVLADDYPVVHSLSAPRTTLAAVAGVSGLLVWAVWQRHNHPLLALAILFYFVGHLMESTIVPLEIYFEHRNYLPAMLLPLPVAVWTASRVADSRLALSIGLAVLVGLAVQTHRLAGIWGSDLALAKWSLLSSPGSLRAVSNMASTLSEHGRADLAIETLEQGLTRNPEQSHLQLQLLAEKCRAGGITVTDWEDAGRYFSKYPIKFRSFPLLASLVATADSPQCPGLDGRRLLTFVRQLSGHPLTRADPRLLRLLRYAEGELLLRHGAAGEALAAFSASVALRAPIGVGLQEVALLATYGHLREALALLDRVQAMPEPDGFKQAAVHRFYAAEIPHLRATLLGDLATQQGVTPP
;
A
#
# COMPACT_ATOMS: atom_id res chain seq x y z
N MET A 1 27.58 -11.23 -26.33
CA MET A 1 27.65 -9.80 -25.94
C MET A 1 26.37 -9.29 -25.28
N ALA A 2 25.20 -9.27 -25.95
CA ALA A 2 23.95 -8.70 -25.40
C ALA A 2 23.54 -9.24 -24.01
N PHE A 3 23.54 -10.56 -23.85
CA PHE A 3 23.21 -11.21 -22.58
C PHE A 3 24.26 -10.97 -21.49
N ALA A 4 25.54 -10.83 -21.85
CA ALA A 4 26.60 -10.49 -20.90
C ALA A 4 26.45 -9.05 -20.38
N LEU A 5 26.10 -8.09 -21.26
CA LEU A 5 25.78 -6.73 -20.86
C LEU A 5 24.58 -6.70 -19.90
N MET A 6 23.52 -7.44 -20.22
CA MET A 6 22.36 -7.53 -19.34
C MET A 6 22.73 -8.17 -18.00
N ALA A 7 23.52 -9.25 -17.98
CA ALA A 7 23.99 -9.87 -16.73
C ALA A 7 24.81 -8.90 -15.88
N ALA A 8 25.68 -8.09 -16.49
CA ALA A 8 26.43 -7.05 -15.78
C ALA A 8 25.50 -5.97 -15.18
N LEU A 9 24.46 -5.55 -15.91
CA LEU A 9 23.45 -4.60 -15.39
C LEU A 9 22.63 -5.19 -14.24
N LEU A 10 22.30 -6.48 -14.28
CA LEU A 10 21.64 -7.17 -13.17
C LEU A 10 22.55 -7.22 -11.93
N GLY A 11 23.83 -7.54 -12.11
CA GLY A 11 24.81 -7.52 -11.02
C GLY A 11 25.01 -6.13 -10.42
N LEU A 12 25.10 -5.11 -11.27
CA LEU A 12 25.18 -3.70 -10.84
C LEU A 12 23.94 -3.29 -10.05
N ALA A 13 22.75 -3.59 -10.55
CA ALA A 13 21.51 -3.29 -9.84
C ALA A 13 21.49 -3.97 -8.47
N ALA A 14 21.83 -5.26 -8.38
CA ALA A 14 21.92 -5.96 -7.10
C ALA A 14 22.84 -5.25 -6.10
N ALA A 15 24.02 -4.79 -6.55
CA ALA A 15 24.95 -4.03 -5.73
C ALA A 15 24.40 -2.67 -5.31
N CYS A 16 23.71 -1.95 -6.20
CA CYS A 16 23.10 -0.66 -5.88
C CYS A 16 22.03 -0.79 -4.78
N TYR A 17 21.21 -1.84 -4.81
CA TYR A 17 20.13 -2.06 -3.84
C TYR A 17 20.59 -2.66 -2.50
N ALA A 18 21.80 -3.25 -2.45
CA ALA A 18 22.30 -3.96 -1.28
C ALA A 18 22.23 -3.18 0.06
N PRO A 19 22.54 -1.86 0.12
CA PRO A 19 22.44 -1.10 1.37
C PRO A 19 21.03 -1.05 1.95
N GLY A 20 20.00 -1.14 1.10
CA GLY A 20 18.60 -1.03 1.50
C GLY A 20 18.01 -2.29 2.12
N LEU A 21 18.70 -3.43 2.03
CA LEU A 21 18.18 -4.73 2.47
C LEU A 21 18.01 -4.82 4.00
N ASN A 22 18.80 -4.06 4.76
CA ASN A 22 18.72 -4.04 6.22
C ASN A 22 17.73 -3.02 6.79
N GLY A 23 17.10 -2.19 5.94
CA GLY A 23 16.17 -1.17 6.42
C GLY A 23 14.92 -1.75 7.07
N PRO A 24 14.11 -0.91 7.73
CA PRO A 24 12.93 -1.35 8.45
C PRO A 24 11.80 -1.80 7.51
N PHE A 25 10.79 -2.45 8.08
CA PHE A 25 9.46 -2.53 7.48
C PHE A 25 8.79 -1.16 7.54
N ILE A 26 7.86 -0.88 6.63
CA ILE A 26 7.20 0.43 6.56
C ILE A 26 5.71 0.32 6.23
N VAL A 27 4.93 1.31 6.68
CA VAL A 27 3.54 1.54 6.25
C VAL A 27 2.70 0.25 6.26
N ASP A 28 2.20 -0.23 5.12
CA ASP A 28 1.32 -1.40 5.07
C ASP A 28 2.01 -2.72 5.44
N ASP A 29 3.35 -2.76 5.56
CA ASP A 29 4.05 -3.91 6.11
C ASP A 29 3.56 -4.19 7.54
N TYR A 30 3.37 -3.15 8.35
CA TYR A 30 2.87 -3.24 9.73
C TYR A 30 1.36 -3.52 9.83
N THR A 31 0.61 -3.45 8.74
CA THR A 31 -0.81 -3.85 8.74
C THR A 31 -1.02 -5.25 8.18
N THR A 32 -0.09 -5.72 7.33
CA THR A 32 -0.22 -6.99 6.64
C THR A 32 0.57 -8.11 7.30
N LEU A 33 1.85 -7.90 7.58
CA LEU A 33 2.78 -8.97 8.00
C LEU A 33 2.59 -9.45 9.44
N PRO A 34 2.14 -8.63 10.43
CA PRO A 34 1.81 -9.14 11.76
C PRO A 34 0.78 -10.27 11.79
N ARG A 35 -0.03 -10.39 10.74
CA ARG A 35 -0.99 -11.50 10.59
C ARG A 35 -0.32 -12.87 10.49
N LEU A 36 0.97 -12.94 10.14
CA LEU A 36 1.74 -14.18 10.19
C LEU A 36 1.80 -14.76 11.60
N ALA A 37 1.78 -13.93 12.65
CA ALA A 37 1.78 -14.39 14.05
C ALA A 37 0.38 -14.76 14.58
N ARG A 38 -0.68 -14.54 13.80
CA ARG A 38 -2.05 -14.83 14.26
C ARG A 38 -2.18 -16.32 14.57
N PHE A 39 -2.83 -16.66 15.68
CA PHE A 39 -2.98 -18.04 16.16
C PHE A 39 -1.63 -18.75 16.41
N GLY A 40 -0.59 -17.99 16.81
CA GLY A 40 0.72 -18.52 17.17
C GLY A 40 1.66 -18.79 15.99
N GLY A 41 1.29 -18.41 14.76
CA GLY A 41 2.08 -18.71 13.56
C GLY A 41 1.34 -19.59 12.56
N ILE A 42 1.93 -19.74 11.36
CA ILE A 42 1.45 -20.63 10.31
C ILE A 42 2.15 -22.00 10.43
N ASP A 43 1.48 -22.95 11.07
CA ASP A 43 1.95 -24.33 11.28
C ASP A 43 1.07 -25.39 10.60
N SER A 44 0.00 -24.98 9.93
CA SER A 44 -1.04 -25.85 9.39
C SER A 44 -1.71 -25.25 8.15
N LEU A 45 -2.28 -26.10 7.29
CA LEU A 45 -2.95 -25.68 6.06
C LEU A 45 -4.19 -24.80 6.32
N SER A 46 -4.88 -25.02 7.44
CA SER A 46 -6.02 -24.19 7.87
C SER A 46 -5.58 -22.77 8.23
N LYS A 47 -4.49 -22.62 9.00
CA LYS A 47 -3.95 -21.29 9.32
C LYS A 47 -3.41 -20.59 8.08
N LEU A 48 -2.76 -21.34 7.18
CA LEU A 48 -2.31 -20.81 5.89
C LEU A 48 -3.52 -20.33 5.05
N SER A 49 -4.59 -21.11 4.93
CA SER A 49 -5.77 -20.71 4.15
C SER A 49 -6.44 -19.45 4.70
N VAL A 50 -6.50 -19.31 6.03
CA VAL A 50 -6.98 -18.08 6.69
C VAL A 50 -6.10 -16.89 6.36
N PHE A 51 -4.77 -17.05 6.38
CA PHE A 51 -3.85 -15.99 5.98
C PHE A 51 -4.02 -15.60 4.50
N LEU A 52 -4.11 -16.59 3.60
CA LEU A 52 -4.27 -16.38 2.16
C LEU A 52 -5.63 -15.79 1.76
N ALA A 53 -6.67 -16.02 2.56
CA ALA A 53 -8.00 -15.43 2.36
C ALA A 53 -8.00 -13.89 2.50
N GLY A 54 -6.92 -13.31 3.02
CA GLY A 54 -6.74 -11.86 3.11
C GLY A 54 -7.74 -11.18 4.04
N ASP A 55 -7.71 -9.85 4.06
CA ASP A 55 -8.68 -9.04 4.81
C ASP A 55 -8.80 -7.65 4.17
N ILE A 56 -8.21 -6.61 4.78
CA ILE A 56 -8.32 -5.19 4.40
C ILE A 56 -7.68 -4.88 3.03
N THR A 57 -6.61 -5.58 2.65
CA THR A 57 -5.87 -5.34 1.40
C THR A 57 -6.39 -6.10 0.18
N GLY A 58 -7.55 -6.77 0.31
CA GLY A 58 -8.10 -7.66 -0.71
C GLY A 58 -7.48 -9.06 -0.68
N THR A 59 -8.08 -9.99 -1.41
CA THR A 59 -7.57 -11.37 -1.58
C THR A 59 -6.46 -11.35 -2.63
N ARG A 60 -5.19 -11.27 -2.19
CA ARG A 60 -3.99 -11.35 -3.06
C ARG A 60 -3.19 -12.63 -2.74
N PRO A 61 -3.80 -13.82 -2.89
CA PRO A 61 -3.31 -15.05 -2.28
C PRO A 61 -1.90 -15.43 -2.77
N LEU A 62 -1.57 -15.17 -4.04
CA LEU A 62 -0.25 -15.55 -4.54
C LEU A 62 0.85 -14.69 -3.92
N SER A 63 0.60 -13.39 -3.73
CA SER A 63 1.57 -12.53 -3.04
C SER A 63 1.67 -12.86 -1.56
N LEU A 64 0.54 -13.09 -0.89
CA LEU A 64 0.52 -13.50 0.52
C LEU A 64 1.29 -14.80 0.72
N LEU A 65 1.09 -15.80 -0.15
CA LEU A 65 1.85 -17.04 -0.11
C LEU A 65 3.36 -16.80 -0.14
N THR A 66 3.85 -15.89 -0.98
CA THR A 66 5.29 -15.60 -0.98
C THR A 66 5.81 -14.99 0.32
N PHE A 67 5.00 -14.28 1.10
CA PHE A 67 5.40 -13.79 2.42
C PHE A 67 5.44 -14.91 3.44
N ALA A 68 4.49 -15.85 3.39
CA ALA A 68 4.50 -17.04 4.24
C ALA A 68 5.72 -17.95 3.96
N LEU A 69 6.25 -17.93 2.73
CA LEU A 69 7.51 -18.60 2.38
C LEU A 69 8.74 -17.91 2.99
N ASN A 70 8.68 -16.61 3.32
CA ASN A 70 9.78 -15.92 3.98
C ASN A 70 9.77 -16.11 5.49
N SER A 71 8.59 -16.11 6.10
CA SER A 71 8.41 -16.34 7.54
C SER A 71 7.02 -16.88 7.81
N THR A 72 6.91 -17.82 8.74
CA THR A 72 5.65 -18.35 9.25
C THR A 72 5.17 -17.64 10.52
N SER A 73 5.94 -16.67 11.03
CA SER A 73 5.60 -15.88 12.22
C SER A 73 6.07 -14.42 12.09
N TRP A 74 5.66 -13.59 13.04
CA TRP A 74 6.03 -12.17 13.16
C TRP A 74 6.31 -11.81 14.64
N PRO A 75 7.25 -10.91 14.97
CA PRO A 75 8.14 -10.15 14.10
C PRO A 75 9.14 -11.04 13.34
N ALA A 76 9.50 -10.63 12.13
CA ALA A 76 10.52 -11.30 11.31
C ALA A 76 11.63 -10.32 10.94
N ALA A 77 12.78 -10.81 10.49
CA ALA A 77 13.84 -9.94 9.98
C ALA A 77 13.47 -9.40 8.58
N PRO A 78 13.58 -8.08 8.30
CA PRO A 78 13.23 -7.50 6.99
C PRO A 78 14.07 -8.02 5.82
N TRP A 79 15.31 -8.43 6.10
CA TRP A 79 16.30 -8.75 5.06
C TRP A 79 15.82 -9.81 4.07
N SER A 80 15.27 -10.92 4.55
CA SER A 80 14.83 -12.04 3.67
C SER A 80 13.69 -11.61 2.75
N PHE A 81 12.81 -10.73 3.24
CA PHE A 81 11.69 -10.18 2.47
C PHE A 81 12.17 -9.24 1.37
N LYS A 82 13.11 -8.33 1.70
CA LYS A 82 13.67 -7.37 0.75
C LYS A 82 14.60 -8.04 -0.27
N ALA A 83 15.34 -9.09 0.13
CA ALA A 83 16.15 -9.88 -0.79
C ALA A 83 15.29 -10.59 -1.85
N ALA A 84 14.14 -11.17 -1.45
CA ALA A 84 13.20 -11.75 -2.39
C ALA A 84 12.58 -10.70 -3.34
N ASN A 85 12.30 -9.49 -2.84
CA ASN A 85 11.86 -8.38 -3.69
C ASN A 85 12.93 -7.95 -4.71
N LEU A 86 14.18 -7.84 -4.26
CA LEU A 86 15.30 -7.52 -5.15
C LEU A 86 15.45 -8.59 -6.24
N LEU A 87 15.38 -9.88 -5.89
CA LEU A 87 15.39 -10.96 -6.88
C LEU A 87 14.26 -10.80 -7.91
N LEU A 88 13.03 -10.51 -7.46
CA LEU A 88 11.90 -10.27 -8.35
C LEU A 88 12.12 -9.05 -9.25
N HIS A 89 12.76 -7.99 -8.76
CA HIS A 89 13.11 -6.83 -9.57
C HIS A 89 14.13 -7.16 -10.66
N LEU A 90 15.17 -7.94 -10.33
CA LEU A 90 16.15 -8.44 -11.29
C LEU A 90 15.49 -9.34 -12.35
N LEU A 91 14.57 -10.22 -11.95
CA LEU A 91 13.80 -11.07 -12.86
C LEU A 91 12.94 -10.23 -13.82
N ASN A 92 12.21 -9.23 -13.30
CA ASN A 92 11.46 -8.30 -14.13
C ASN A 92 12.36 -7.58 -15.14
N GLY A 93 13.54 -7.10 -14.73
CA GLY A 93 14.51 -6.48 -15.64
C GLY A 93 14.97 -7.44 -16.74
N GLY A 94 15.25 -8.70 -16.38
CA GLY A 94 15.61 -9.75 -17.34
C GLY A 94 14.51 -10.02 -18.38
N VAL A 95 13.25 -10.14 -17.93
CA VAL A 95 12.11 -10.36 -18.82
C VAL A 95 11.81 -9.11 -19.66
N LEU A 96 11.95 -7.91 -19.10
CA LEU A 96 11.81 -6.64 -19.82
C LEU A 96 12.85 -6.53 -20.94
N PHE A 97 14.09 -6.94 -20.71
CA PHE A 97 15.11 -7.03 -21.77
C PHE A 97 14.66 -7.94 -22.92
N LEU A 98 14.12 -9.13 -22.62
CA LEU A 98 13.58 -10.03 -23.65
C LEU A 98 12.40 -9.41 -24.40
N PHE A 99 11.51 -8.72 -23.67
CA PHE A 99 10.37 -8.03 -24.25
C PHE A 99 10.81 -6.93 -25.22
N CYS A 100 11.69 -6.02 -24.79
CA CYS A 100 12.26 -4.97 -25.62
C CYS A 100 12.93 -5.52 -26.88
N ARG A 101 13.67 -6.64 -26.78
CA ARG A 101 14.25 -7.29 -27.97
C ARG A 101 13.20 -7.76 -28.98
N GLN A 102 12.11 -8.36 -28.51
CA GLN A 102 11.02 -8.78 -29.39
C GLN A 102 10.35 -7.58 -30.07
N LEU A 103 10.11 -6.50 -29.33
CA LEU A 103 9.54 -5.25 -29.88
C LEU A 103 10.46 -4.65 -30.95
N LEU A 104 11.76 -4.51 -30.66
CA LEU A 104 12.74 -3.93 -31.58
C LEU A 104 12.91 -4.75 -32.87
N ARG A 105 12.91 -6.07 -32.77
CA ARG A 105 12.95 -6.97 -33.94
C ARG A 105 11.70 -6.83 -34.79
N ARG A 106 10.53 -6.79 -34.17
CA ARG A 106 9.25 -6.59 -34.87
C ARG A 106 9.13 -5.20 -35.49
N HIS A 107 9.75 -4.20 -34.87
CA HIS A 107 9.90 -2.85 -35.43
C HIS A 107 10.82 -2.80 -36.67
N GLY A 108 11.65 -3.83 -36.91
CA GLY A 108 12.62 -3.83 -38.00
C GLY A 108 13.95 -3.16 -37.65
N THR A 109 14.25 -3.01 -36.36
CA THR A 109 15.52 -2.44 -35.91
C THR A 109 16.68 -3.37 -36.31
N PRO A 110 17.79 -2.87 -36.88
CA PRO A 110 18.93 -3.72 -37.25
C PRO A 110 19.49 -4.52 -36.07
N GLU A 111 19.78 -5.81 -36.26
CA GLU A 111 20.25 -6.72 -35.20
C GLU A 111 21.45 -6.19 -34.38
N PRO A 112 22.47 -5.52 -34.97
CA PRO A 112 23.58 -4.94 -34.18
C PRO A 112 23.10 -3.93 -33.12
N ARG A 113 21.97 -3.24 -33.36
CA ARG A 113 21.40 -2.24 -32.45
C ARG A 113 20.39 -2.82 -31.46
N VAL A 114 19.67 -3.87 -31.83
CA VAL A 114 18.65 -4.53 -30.99
C VAL A 114 19.21 -4.86 -29.59
N ALA A 115 20.42 -5.43 -29.56
CA ALA A 115 21.07 -5.89 -28.34
C ALA A 115 21.26 -4.77 -27.30
N TRP A 116 21.94 -3.69 -27.69
CA TRP A 116 22.30 -2.63 -26.75
C TRP A 116 21.11 -1.70 -26.46
N ILE A 117 20.21 -1.44 -27.41
CA ILE A 117 19.01 -0.63 -27.16
C ILE A 117 18.11 -1.34 -26.14
N ALA A 118 17.91 -2.66 -26.27
CA ALA A 118 17.13 -3.42 -25.30
C ALA A 118 17.79 -3.45 -23.93
N ALA A 119 19.12 -3.66 -23.87
CA ALA A 119 19.87 -3.68 -22.61
C ALA A 119 19.85 -2.31 -21.93
N PHE A 120 20.04 -1.22 -22.68
CA PHE A 120 19.93 0.14 -22.17
C PHE A 120 18.52 0.43 -21.66
N SER A 121 17.47 0.07 -22.42
CA SER A 121 16.08 0.35 -22.01
C SER A 121 15.70 -0.38 -20.73
N ALA A 122 16.05 -1.67 -20.64
CA ALA A 122 15.83 -2.46 -19.42
C ALA A 122 16.72 -2.00 -18.26
N GLY A 123 17.99 -1.68 -18.53
CA GLY A 123 18.94 -1.16 -17.54
C GLY A 123 18.55 0.20 -16.99
N PHE A 124 18.03 1.10 -17.83
CA PHE A 124 17.50 2.40 -17.40
C PHE A 124 16.36 2.21 -16.42
N TRP A 125 15.40 1.35 -16.74
CA TRP A 125 14.28 1.05 -15.84
C TRP A 125 14.77 0.37 -14.54
N LEU A 126 15.64 -0.63 -14.65
CA LEU A 126 16.16 -1.39 -13.52
C LEU A 126 16.97 -0.52 -12.54
N LEU A 127 17.75 0.42 -13.06
CA LEU A 127 18.61 1.30 -12.26
C LEU A 127 17.93 2.63 -11.90
N ASN A 128 16.67 2.85 -12.27
CA ASN A 128 15.99 4.11 -11.98
C ASN A 128 15.68 4.24 -10.47
N PRO A 129 16.07 5.35 -9.80
CA PRO A 129 15.85 5.53 -8.36
C PRO A 129 14.37 5.53 -7.98
N PHE A 130 13.46 5.83 -8.92
CA PHE A 130 12.02 5.80 -8.67
C PHE A 130 11.49 4.39 -8.36
N ASN A 131 12.23 3.34 -8.72
CA ASN A 131 11.88 1.97 -8.37
C ASN A 131 12.31 1.58 -6.94
N VAL A 132 13.13 2.39 -6.25
CA VAL A 132 13.63 2.07 -4.90
C VAL A 132 12.50 1.81 -3.92
N SER A 133 11.47 2.64 -3.96
CA SER A 133 10.31 2.49 -3.10
C SER A 133 9.43 1.30 -3.43
N THR A 134 9.55 0.71 -4.62
CA THR A 134 8.85 -0.55 -4.92
C THR A 134 9.64 -1.75 -4.44
N VAL A 135 10.96 -1.73 -4.62
CA VAL A 135 11.84 -2.86 -4.29
C VAL A 135 11.99 -3.00 -2.78
N LEU A 136 12.22 -1.90 -2.06
CA LEU A 136 12.51 -1.93 -0.63
C LEU A 136 11.27 -1.82 0.26
N TYR A 137 10.11 -1.51 -0.29
CA TYR A 137 8.83 -1.62 0.42
C TYR A 137 8.27 -3.04 0.26
N VAL A 138 8.31 -3.81 1.35
CA VAL A 138 8.10 -5.27 1.29
C VAL A 138 6.76 -5.64 0.66
N ILE A 139 5.66 -4.99 1.07
CA ILE A 139 4.33 -5.31 0.56
C ILE A 139 4.20 -5.11 -0.96
N GLN A 140 5.00 -4.22 -1.55
CA GLN A 140 4.96 -3.95 -2.99
C GLN A 140 5.60 -5.05 -3.83
N ARG A 141 6.01 -6.17 -3.20
CA ARG A 141 6.14 -7.46 -3.87
C ARG A 141 4.92 -7.82 -4.72
N MET A 142 3.73 -7.42 -4.27
CA MET A 142 2.48 -7.57 -5.02
C MET A 142 2.57 -6.92 -6.41
N ALA A 143 3.10 -5.71 -6.49
CA ALA A 143 3.31 -5.00 -7.75
C ALA A 143 4.38 -5.69 -8.61
N MET A 144 5.47 -6.15 -8.02
CA MET A 144 6.58 -6.80 -8.74
C MET A 144 6.20 -8.17 -9.31
N LEU A 145 5.47 -8.99 -8.55
CA LEU A 145 4.96 -10.27 -9.03
C LEU A 145 3.91 -10.08 -10.13
N SER A 146 2.97 -9.15 -9.94
CA SER A 146 1.97 -8.84 -10.95
C SER A 146 2.64 -8.36 -12.26
N ALA A 147 3.61 -7.45 -12.16
CA ALA A 147 4.38 -6.99 -13.32
C ALA A 147 5.16 -8.13 -14.00
N LEU A 148 5.72 -9.08 -13.25
CA LEU A 148 6.41 -10.24 -13.81
C LEU A 148 5.48 -11.10 -14.66
N PHE A 149 4.29 -11.41 -14.14
CA PHE A 149 3.29 -12.21 -14.88
C PHE A 149 2.70 -11.47 -16.07
N VAL A 150 2.50 -10.15 -15.96
CA VAL A 150 2.11 -9.30 -17.11
C VAL A 150 3.21 -9.33 -18.18
N LEU A 151 4.47 -9.08 -17.82
CA LEU A 151 5.59 -9.10 -18.77
C LEU A 151 5.79 -10.48 -19.41
N ALA A 152 5.75 -11.55 -18.61
CA ALA A 152 5.84 -12.92 -19.11
C ALA A 152 4.68 -13.25 -20.07
N GLY A 153 3.47 -12.78 -19.76
CA GLY A 153 2.31 -12.82 -20.63
C GLY A 153 2.56 -12.10 -21.95
N LEU A 154 3.06 -10.86 -21.94
CA LEU A 154 3.35 -10.10 -23.17
C LEU A 154 4.47 -10.72 -24.01
N VAL A 155 5.52 -11.22 -23.38
CA VAL A 155 6.63 -11.96 -24.03
C VAL A 155 6.10 -13.22 -24.72
N THR A 156 5.28 -14.00 -24.03
CA THR A 156 4.68 -15.24 -24.55
C THR A 156 3.63 -14.94 -25.63
N TYR A 157 2.88 -13.86 -25.47
CA TYR A 157 1.93 -13.37 -26.47
C TYR A 157 2.64 -13.04 -27.78
N LEU A 158 3.73 -12.26 -27.74
CA LEU A 158 4.52 -11.94 -28.93
C LEU A 158 5.16 -13.18 -29.57
N HIS A 159 5.57 -14.16 -28.76
CA HIS A 159 6.04 -15.44 -29.26
C HIS A 159 4.95 -16.18 -30.04
N GLY A 160 3.75 -16.34 -29.47
CA GLY A 160 2.60 -16.94 -30.16
C GLY A 160 2.20 -16.16 -31.41
N ARG A 161 2.26 -14.82 -31.37
CA ARG A 161 2.00 -13.95 -32.53
C ARG A 161 2.95 -14.23 -33.69
N SER A 162 4.23 -14.48 -33.41
CA SER A 162 5.24 -14.79 -34.44
C SER A 162 4.99 -16.13 -35.16
N MET A 163 4.23 -17.04 -34.51
CA MET A 163 3.89 -18.34 -35.06
C MET A 163 2.69 -18.32 -35.99
N LEU A 164 1.85 -17.27 -35.99
CA LEU A 164 0.60 -17.28 -36.76
C LEU A 164 0.79 -17.50 -38.26
N ALA A 165 1.88 -17.01 -38.84
CA ALA A 165 2.17 -17.20 -40.26
C ALA A 165 2.53 -18.64 -40.65
N THR A 166 3.02 -19.45 -39.72
CA THR A 166 3.52 -20.81 -40.02
C THR A 166 2.81 -21.93 -39.29
N ARG A 167 2.30 -21.67 -38.08
CA ARG A 167 1.64 -22.64 -37.19
C ARG A 167 0.47 -21.95 -36.46
N PRO A 168 -0.62 -21.61 -37.17
CA PRO A 168 -1.69 -20.78 -36.62
C PRO A 168 -2.36 -21.37 -35.38
N ARG A 169 -2.56 -22.70 -35.31
CA ARG A 169 -3.13 -23.36 -34.12
C ARG A 169 -2.23 -23.18 -32.89
N ALA A 170 -0.93 -23.45 -33.04
CA ALA A 170 0.04 -23.26 -31.96
C ALA A 170 0.16 -21.78 -31.55
N GLY A 171 0.13 -20.86 -32.53
CA GLY A 171 0.16 -19.43 -32.25
C GLY A 171 -1.04 -18.94 -31.43
N HIS A 172 -2.26 -19.34 -31.80
CA HIS A 172 -3.46 -19.03 -31.00
C HIS A 172 -3.40 -19.69 -29.61
N TYR A 173 -2.92 -20.92 -29.50
CA TYR A 173 -2.74 -21.58 -28.19
C TYR A 173 -1.82 -20.78 -27.27
N TRP A 174 -0.61 -20.42 -27.73
CA TRP A 174 0.34 -19.63 -26.94
C TRP A 174 -0.21 -18.25 -26.59
N MET A 175 -0.90 -17.59 -27.51
CA MET A 175 -1.54 -16.30 -27.24
C MET A 175 -2.66 -16.42 -26.21
N SER A 176 -3.52 -17.43 -26.31
CA SER A 176 -4.59 -17.67 -25.34
C SER A 176 -4.03 -18.01 -23.96
N ALA A 177 -3.04 -18.90 -23.88
CA ALA A 177 -2.38 -19.27 -22.64
C ALA A 177 -1.70 -18.05 -21.99
N ALA A 178 -1.03 -17.22 -22.78
CA ALA A 178 -0.40 -15.99 -22.31
C ALA A 178 -1.41 -15.02 -21.67
N ILE A 179 -2.56 -14.82 -22.31
CA ILE A 179 -3.59 -13.92 -21.78
C ILE A 179 -4.27 -14.52 -20.55
N LEU A 180 -4.70 -15.79 -20.60
CA LEU A 180 -5.43 -16.41 -19.50
C LEU A 180 -4.54 -16.61 -18.27
N LEU A 181 -3.40 -17.27 -18.42
CA LEU A 181 -2.49 -17.56 -17.31
C LEU A 181 -1.78 -16.30 -16.83
N GLY A 182 -1.34 -15.44 -17.75
CA GLY A 182 -0.69 -14.18 -17.40
C GLY A 182 -1.62 -13.26 -16.61
N THR A 183 -2.88 -13.08 -17.07
CA THR A 183 -3.85 -12.25 -16.35
C THR A 183 -4.24 -12.90 -15.04
N GLY A 184 -4.56 -14.20 -15.04
CA GLY A 184 -4.96 -14.93 -13.84
C GLY A 184 -3.91 -14.86 -12.73
N LEU A 185 -2.66 -15.21 -13.03
CA LEU A 185 -1.57 -15.14 -12.04
C LEU A 185 -1.27 -13.70 -11.61
N ALA A 186 -1.30 -12.74 -12.53
CA ALA A 186 -1.04 -11.34 -12.20
C ALA A 186 -2.11 -10.76 -11.26
N VAL A 187 -3.39 -11.08 -11.49
CA VAL A 187 -4.52 -10.63 -10.65
C VAL A 187 -4.46 -11.23 -9.25
N LEU A 188 -4.04 -12.50 -9.13
CA LEU A 188 -3.84 -13.14 -7.82
C LEU A 188 -2.70 -12.49 -7.00
N CYS A 189 -1.86 -11.67 -7.62
CA CYS A 189 -0.84 -10.86 -6.96
C CYS A 189 -1.31 -9.42 -6.68
N LYS A 190 -1.90 -8.78 -7.69
CA LYS A 190 -2.36 -7.38 -7.63
C LYS A 190 -3.38 -7.10 -8.73
N GLU A 191 -4.34 -6.24 -8.44
CA GLU A 191 -5.48 -5.88 -9.31
C GLU A 191 -5.02 -5.33 -10.67
N ASN A 192 -3.89 -4.61 -10.73
CA ASN A 192 -3.29 -4.10 -11.97
C ASN A 192 -3.02 -5.20 -13.01
N GLY A 193 -2.85 -6.46 -12.58
CA GLY A 193 -2.70 -7.60 -13.48
C GLY A 193 -3.85 -7.76 -14.46
N ALA A 194 -5.05 -7.27 -14.10
CA ALA A 194 -6.23 -7.31 -14.95
C ALA A 194 -6.07 -6.48 -16.25
N LEU A 195 -5.08 -5.59 -16.31
CA LEU A 195 -4.82 -4.74 -17.48
C LEU A 195 -4.05 -5.45 -18.61
N LEU A 196 -3.54 -6.67 -18.40
CA LEU A 196 -2.78 -7.40 -19.42
C LEU A 196 -3.49 -7.51 -20.79
N PRO A 197 -4.78 -7.86 -20.88
CA PRO A 197 -5.49 -7.91 -22.16
C PRO A 197 -5.51 -6.55 -22.88
N LEU A 198 -5.69 -5.47 -22.13
CA LEU A 198 -5.70 -4.10 -22.67
C LEU A 198 -4.30 -3.67 -23.12
N LEU A 199 -3.26 -4.02 -22.37
CA LEU A 199 -1.86 -3.80 -22.79
C LEU A 199 -1.52 -4.57 -24.07
N ALA A 200 -2.05 -5.79 -24.23
CA ALA A 200 -1.91 -6.55 -25.48
C ALA A 200 -2.70 -5.92 -26.65
N LEU A 201 -3.86 -5.30 -26.40
CA LEU A 201 -4.54 -4.47 -27.41
C LEU A 201 -3.68 -3.29 -27.85
N VAL A 202 -3.04 -2.60 -26.91
CA VAL A 202 -2.11 -1.50 -27.23
C VAL A 202 -0.98 -2.01 -28.14
N LEU A 203 -0.42 -3.20 -27.87
CA LEU A 203 0.60 -3.80 -28.75
C LEU A 203 0.07 -4.06 -30.17
N GLU A 204 -1.12 -4.64 -30.31
CA GLU A 204 -1.70 -4.90 -31.64
C GLU A 204 -2.14 -3.63 -32.37
N TYR A 205 -2.42 -2.57 -31.63
CA TYR A 205 -2.81 -1.25 -32.16
C TYR A 205 -1.61 -0.46 -32.70
N THR A 206 -0.46 -0.51 -32.02
CA THR A 206 0.71 0.31 -32.34
C THR A 206 1.77 -0.40 -33.17
N LEU A 207 2.00 -1.70 -32.97
CA LEU A 207 3.14 -2.36 -33.61
C LEU A 207 2.96 -2.48 -35.13
N PRO A 208 4.01 -2.15 -35.91
CA PRO A 208 3.95 -2.23 -37.36
C PRO A 208 3.77 -3.69 -37.80
N ARG A 209 3.12 -3.85 -38.94
CA ARG A 209 2.81 -5.15 -39.53
C ARG A 209 3.75 -5.39 -40.70
N ALA A 210 4.70 -6.30 -40.53
CA ALA A 210 5.64 -6.67 -41.59
C ALA A 210 6.02 -8.16 -41.51
N GLY A 211 6.34 -8.76 -42.66
CA GLY A 211 6.77 -10.16 -42.77
C GLY A 211 5.82 -11.15 -42.10
N ARG A 212 6.36 -12.05 -41.26
CA ARG A 212 5.60 -13.10 -40.53
C ARG A 212 4.53 -12.56 -39.57
N THR A 213 4.52 -11.26 -39.29
CA THR A 213 3.55 -10.61 -38.40
C THR A 213 2.43 -9.88 -39.14
N ALA A 214 2.43 -9.91 -40.48
CA ALA A 214 1.34 -9.38 -41.30
C ALA A 214 0.01 -10.13 -41.06
N VAL A 215 0.09 -11.42 -40.69
CA VAL A 215 -1.08 -12.24 -40.37
C VAL A 215 -1.73 -11.75 -39.07
N ARG A 216 -3.02 -11.40 -39.18
CA ARG A 216 -3.84 -10.95 -38.06
C ARG A 216 -4.36 -12.15 -37.27
N PRO A 217 -4.46 -12.04 -35.93
CA PRO A 217 -5.27 -12.97 -35.16
C PRO A 217 -6.72 -12.92 -35.66
N SER A 218 -7.47 -14.02 -35.49
CA SER A 218 -8.87 -14.03 -35.90
C SER A 218 -9.66 -12.97 -35.13
N ARG A 219 -10.67 -12.36 -35.78
CA ARG A 219 -11.51 -11.33 -35.14
C ARG A 219 -12.20 -11.88 -33.89
N VAL A 220 -12.73 -13.10 -33.98
CA VAL A 220 -13.35 -13.80 -32.85
C VAL A 220 -12.38 -13.93 -31.68
N TRP A 221 -11.13 -14.31 -31.95
CA TRP A 221 -10.10 -14.42 -30.91
C TRP A 221 -9.79 -13.07 -30.27
N LEU A 222 -9.64 -12.01 -31.07
CA LEU A 222 -9.40 -10.65 -30.55
C LEU A 222 -10.55 -10.18 -29.65
N TYR A 223 -11.80 -10.45 -30.04
CA TYR A 223 -12.95 -10.09 -29.21
C TYR A 223 -12.98 -10.88 -27.92
N ALA A 224 -12.85 -12.21 -27.99
CA ALA A 224 -12.94 -13.11 -26.85
C ALA A 224 -11.82 -12.89 -25.82
N PHE A 225 -10.56 -12.76 -26.27
CA PHE A 225 -9.41 -12.75 -25.36
C PHE A 225 -8.91 -11.35 -25.03
N LEU A 226 -9.20 -10.34 -25.86
CA LEU A 226 -8.66 -9.00 -25.63
C LEU A 226 -9.76 -7.96 -25.35
N TRP A 227 -10.72 -7.77 -26.25
CA TRP A 227 -11.72 -6.71 -26.09
C TRP A 227 -12.70 -6.97 -24.94
N LEU A 228 -13.35 -8.13 -24.90
CA LEU A 228 -14.32 -8.46 -23.85
C LEU A 228 -13.72 -8.34 -22.43
N PRO A 229 -12.56 -8.96 -22.11
CA PRO A 229 -11.98 -8.79 -20.78
C PRO A 229 -11.52 -7.36 -20.51
N SER A 230 -11.02 -6.62 -21.50
CA SER A 230 -10.67 -5.20 -21.32
C SER A 230 -11.91 -4.35 -20.99
N LEU A 231 -13.02 -4.58 -21.69
CA LEU A 231 -14.30 -3.90 -21.44
C LEU A 231 -14.87 -4.28 -20.08
N ALA A 232 -14.74 -5.54 -19.65
CA ALA A 232 -15.16 -5.98 -18.33
C ALA A 232 -14.39 -5.24 -17.22
N VAL A 233 -13.07 -5.08 -17.36
CA VAL A 233 -12.25 -4.30 -16.41
C VAL A 233 -12.70 -2.84 -16.37
N ILE A 234 -12.93 -2.22 -17.53
CA ILE A 234 -13.43 -0.84 -17.60
C ILE A 234 -14.80 -0.73 -16.92
N ALA A 235 -15.71 -1.68 -17.15
CA ALA A 235 -17.03 -1.69 -16.52
C ALA A 235 -16.93 -1.81 -14.99
N LEU A 236 -16.03 -2.64 -14.47
CA LEU A 236 -15.78 -2.77 -13.03
C LEU A 236 -15.20 -1.48 -12.42
N LEU A 237 -14.31 -0.79 -13.14
CA LEU A 237 -13.79 0.50 -12.70
C LEU A 237 -14.90 1.55 -12.62
N VAL A 238 -15.78 1.61 -13.62
CA VAL A 238 -16.92 2.55 -13.63
C VAL A 238 -17.87 2.32 -12.45
N GLN A 239 -18.03 1.09 -11.96
CA GLN A 239 -18.82 0.82 -10.75
C GLN A 239 -18.26 1.50 -9.49
N HIS A 240 -16.96 1.83 -9.47
CA HIS A 240 -16.31 2.54 -8.37
C HIS A 240 -16.33 4.07 -8.52
N ALA A 241 -16.99 4.61 -9.55
CA ALA A 241 -17.07 6.04 -9.82
C ALA A 241 -18.12 6.79 -8.96
N GLY A 242 -18.90 6.08 -8.14
CA GLY A 242 -20.00 6.69 -7.38
C GLY A 242 -19.55 7.45 -6.12
N PRO A 243 -20.30 8.48 -5.66
CA PRO A 243 -19.97 9.26 -4.46
C PRO A 243 -19.80 8.40 -3.19
N ALA A 244 -20.57 7.31 -3.07
CA ALA A 244 -20.47 6.38 -1.93
C ALA A 244 -19.07 5.74 -1.81
N ALA A 245 -18.36 5.52 -2.92
CA ALA A 245 -17.00 4.97 -2.90
C ALA A 245 -15.98 5.95 -2.30
N TYR A 246 -16.28 7.25 -2.32
CA TYR A 246 -15.42 8.34 -1.84
C TYR A 246 -15.79 8.86 -0.45
N ALA A 247 -16.80 8.28 0.21
CA ALA A 247 -17.30 8.77 1.50
C ALA A 247 -16.24 8.81 2.62
N SER A 248 -15.17 8.02 2.51
CA SER A 248 -14.04 7.99 3.46
C SER A 248 -12.84 8.85 3.05
N ARG A 249 -12.92 9.55 1.91
CA ARG A 249 -11.87 10.41 1.36
C ARG A 249 -12.20 11.88 1.58
N ASN A 250 -11.16 12.70 1.59
CA ASN A 250 -11.24 14.16 1.64
C ASN A 250 -11.32 14.80 0.24
N PHE A 251 -11.59 13.99 -0.78
CA PHE A 251 -11.74 14.40 -2.16
C PHE A 251 -12.80 13.52 -2.84
N ASP A 252 -13.40 14.02 -3.92
CA ASP A 252 -14.30 13.26 -4.79
C ASP A 252 -13.59 12.71 -6.05
N LEU A 253 -14.35 12.06 -6.93
CA LEU A 253 -13.83 11.51 -8.19
C LEU A 253 -13.27 12.60 -9.12
N VAL A 254 -13.93 13.74 -9.24
CA VAL A 254 -13.52 14.81 -10.16
C VAL A 254 -12.21 15.41 -9.67
N GLU A 255 -12.13 15.73 -8.39
CA GLU A 255 -10.93 16.23 -7.74
C GLU A 255 -9.79 15.24 -7.86
N ARG A 256 -10.08 13.94 -7.69
CA ARG A 256 -9.10 12.88 -7.94
C ARG A 256 -8.59 12.89 -9.38
N LEU A 257 -9.46 12.90 -10.39
CA LEU A 257 -9.02 12.88 -11.80
C LEU A 257 -8.21 14.14 -12.18
N LEU A 258 -8.62 15.30 -11.68
CA LEU A 258 -7.86 16.55 -11.85
C LEU A 258 -6.48 16.46 -11.18
N THR A 259 -6.43 15.94 -9.97
CA THR A 259 -5.17 15.79 -9.22
C THR A 259 -4.27 14.75 -9.87
N GLU A 260 -4.80 13.59 -10.28
CA GLU A 260 -4.08 12.50 -10.92
C GLU A 260 -3.49 12.93 -12.28
N SER A 261 -4.14 13.85 -13.00
CA SER A 261 -3.54 14.43 -14.23
C SER A 261 -2.20 15.11 -13.95
N ARG A 262 -2.04 15.74 -12.79
CA ARG A 262 -0.78 16.37 -12.35
C ARG A 262 0.20 15.33 -11.83
N VAL A 263 -0.28 14.35 -11.06
CA VAL A 263 0.53 13.26 -10.51
C VAL A 263 1.19 12.45 -11.63
N ILE A 264 0.46 12.14 -12.70
CA ILE A 264 1.00 11.38 -13.84
C ILE A 264 2.08 12.18 -14.59
N ILE A 265 1.90 13.50 -14.77
CA ILE A 265 2.96 14.35 -15.35
C ILE A 265 4.17 14.45 -14.41
N ASP A 266 3.93 14.57 -13.11
CA ASP A 266 4.97 14.60 -12.08
C ASP A 266 5.77 13.29 -12.05
N TYR A 267 5.11 12.15 -12.21
CA TYR A 267 5.79 10.86 -12.39
C TYR A 267 6.68 10.87 -13.64
N LEU A 268 6.19 11.33 -14.80
CA LEU A 268 7.02 11.43 -16.01
C LEU A 268 8.26 12.30 -15.79
N TRP A 269 8.10 13.43 -15.08
CA TRP A 269 9.23 14.29 -14.72
C TRP A 269 10.30 13.55 -13.91
N HIS A 270 9.90 12.84 -12.84
CA HIS A 270 10.86 12.08 -12.01
C HIS A 270 11.54 10.93 -12.77
N TRP A 271 10.84 10.28 -13.70
CA TRP A 271 11.41 9.18 -14.47
C TRP A 271 12.56 9.63 -15.39
N PHE A 272 12.51 10.86 -15.92
CA PHE A 272 13.53 11.40 -16.80
C PHE A 272 14.49 12.38 -16.12
N ASN A 273 14.17 12.85 -14.91
CA ASN A 273 15.06 13.67 -14.09
C ASN A 273 15.67 12.86 -12.94
N PRO A 274 16.85 12.24 -13.12
CA PRO A 274 17.49 11.43 -12.10
C PRO A 274 17.96 12.25 -10.87
N PHE A 275 17.96 13.58 -10.96
CA PHE A 275 18.30 14.47 -9.86
C PHE A 275 17.09 14.92 -9.05
N ALA A 276 15.86 14.71 -9.56
CA ALA A 276 14.65 14.92 -8.80
C ALA A 276 14.49 13.76 -7.81
N ALA A 277 14.77 14.03 -6.55
CA ALA A 277 14.63 13.01 -5.53
C ALA A 277 13.15 12.65 -5.32
N PRO A 278 12.79 11.37 -5.26
CA PRO A 278 11.40 10.95 -5.05
C PRO A 278 10.86 11.39 -3.68
N ARG A 279 9.55 11.66 -3.57
CA ARG A 279 8.93 12.15 -2.31
C ARG A 279 8.92 11.12 -1.19
N GLY A 280 9.08 9.84 -1.50
CA GLY A 280 8.94 8.72 -0.58
C GLY A 280 7.49 8.20 -0.47
N VAL A 281 7.26 7.30 0.49
CA VAL A 281 5.97 6.59 0.65
C VAL A 281 4.94 7.41 1.44
N LEU A 282 5.39 8.36 2.27
CA LEU A 282 4.54 9.16 3.15
C LEU A 282 4.19 10.52 2.54
N ALA A 283 3.82 10.52 1.26
CA ALA A 283 3.46 11.72 0.49
C ALA A 283 1.92 11.96 0.46
N ASP A 284 1.24 11.74 1.59
CA ASP A 284 -0.21 12.04 1.75
C ASP A 284 -0.53 13.53 1.81
N ASP A 285 0.48 14.39 1.90
CA ASP A 285 0.33 15.85 1.81
C ASP A 285 0.37 16.36 0.36
N TYR A 286 0.36 15.47 -0.64
CA TYR A 286 0.23 15.87 -2.04
C TYR A 286 -1.08 16.67 -2.21
N PRO A 287 -1.01 17.92 -2.72
CA PRO A 287 -2.15 18.82 -2.71
C PRO A 287 -3.26 18.33 -3.64
N VAL A 288 -4.45 18.12 -3.07
CA VAL A 288 -5.68 17.87 -3.83
C VAL A 288 -6.08 19.15 -4.55
N VAL A 289 -6.47 19.01 -5.81
CA VAL A 289 -6.96 20.11 -6.63
C VAL A 289 -8.48 20.06 -6.73
N HIS A 290 -9.10 21.17 -6.33
CA HIS A 290 -10.56 21.33 -6.29
C HIS A 290 -11.15 21.95 -7.57
N SER A 291 -10.31 22.46 -8.49
CA SER A 291 -10.78 23.09 -9.73
C SER A 291 -9.79 22.98 -10.88
N LEU A 292 -10.30 23.07 -12.11
CA LEU A 292 -9.47 22.99 -13.32
C LEU A 292 -8.52 24.20 -13.48
N SER A 293 -8.94 25.39 -13.04
CA SER A 293 -8.23 26.65 -13.28
C SER A 293 -7.40 27.15 -12.09
N ALA A 294 -7.62 26.63 -10.89
CA ALA A 294 -6.89 26.99 -9.69
C ALA A 294 -6.27 25.74 -9.03
N PRO A 295 -4.94 25.55 -9.12
CA PRO A 295 -3.97 26.39 -9.83
C PRO A 295 -4.00 26.19 -11.36
N ARG A 296 -3.58 27.20 -12.15
CA ARG A 296 -3.56 27.15 -13.63
C ARG A 296 -2.72 26.01 -14.21
N THR A 297 -1.77 25.51 -13.43
CA THR A 297 -0.95 24.34 -13.77
C THR A 297 -1.78 23.05 -13.92
N THR A 298 -2.98 22.98 -13.34
CA THR A 298 -3.90 21.84 -13.51
C THR A 298 -4.42 21.77 -14.94
N LEU A 299 -4.87 22.89 -15.51
CA LEU A 299 -5.27 22.94 -16.92
C LEU A 299 -4.12 22.52 -17.85
N ALA A 300 -2.89 22.97 -17.56
CA ALA A 300 -1.71 22.55 -18.32
C ALA A 300 -1.42 21.04 -18.18
N ALA A 301 -1.62 20.45 -17.00
CA ALA A 301 -1.46 19.02 -16.79
C ALA A 301 -2.53 18.20 -17.53
N VAL A 302 -3.80 18.61 -17.46
CA VAL A 302 -4.90 17.98 -18.22
C VAL A 302 -4.63 18.08 -19.72
N ALA A 303 -4.29 19.27 -20.21
CA ALA A 303 -3.94 19.47 -21.63
C ALA A 303 -2.69 18.67 -22.04
N GLY A 304 -1.70 18.54 -21.16
CA GLY A 304 -0.52 17.71 -21.38
C GLY A 304 -0.86 16.23 -21.50
N VAL A 305 -1.69 15.69 -20.58
CA VAL A 305 -2.17 14.31 -20.64
C VAL A 305 -2.98 14.05 -21.92
N SER A 306 -3.97 14.89 -22.21
CA SER A 306 -4.78 14.78 -23.43
C SER A 306 -3.92 14.92 -24.68
N GLY A 307 -2.99 15.87 -24.70
CA GLY A 307 -2.05 16.10 -25.79
C GLY A 307 -1.14 14.90 -26.04
N LEU A 308 -0.58 14.27 -24.99
CA LEU A 308 0.23 13.06 -25.11
C LEU A 308 -0.56 11.88 -25.67
N LEU A 309 -1.81 11.69 -25.24
CA LEU A 309 -2.68 10.63 -25.76
C LEU A 309 -3.01 10.83 -27.24
N VAL A 310 -3.42 12.04 -27.63
CA VAL A 310 -3.69 12.39 -29.03
C VAL A 310 -2.42 12.25 -29.88
N TRP A 311 -1.29 12.73 -29.38
CA TRP A 311 0.00 12.63 -30.05
C TRP A 311 0.44 11.18 -30.25
N ALA A 312 0.26 10.32 -29.25
CA ALA A 312 0.55 8.89 -29.36
C ALA A 312 -0.30 8.23 -30.45
N VAL A 313 -1.60 8.52 -30.50
CA VAL A 313 -2.50 8.00 -31.53
C VAL A 313 -2.10 8.51 -32.93
N TRP A 314 -1.75 9.79 -33.05
CA TRP A 314 -1.31 10.39 -34.31
C TRP A 314 0.01 9.78 -34.80
N GLN A 315 0.97 9.59 -33.90
CA GLN A 315 2.30 9.08 -34.22
C GLN A 315 2.39 7.55 -34.33
N ARG A 316 1.29 6.82 -34.15
CA ARG A 316 1.32 5.35 -34.13
C ARG A 316 1.87 4.70 -35.40
N HIS A 317 1.79 5.35 -36.54
CA HIS A 317 2.32 4.83 -37.81
C HIS A 317 3.76 5.25 -38.07
N ASN A 318 4.11 6.50 -37.75
CA ASN A 318 5.44 7.07 -38.00
C ASN A 318 6.46 6.69 -36.93
N HIS A 319 6.02 6.65 -35.67
CA HIS A 319 6.83 6.34 -34.49
C HIS A 319 6.08 5.35 -33.58
N PRO A 320 5.85 4.10 -34.05
CA PRO A 320 5.03 3.12 -33.33
C PRO A 320 5.54 2.79 -31.92
N LEU A 321 6.86 2.77 -31.69
CA LEU A 321 7.43 2.50 -30.36
C LEU A 321 7.19 3.66 -29.37
N LEU A 322 7.13 4.89 -29.85
CA LEU A 322 6.78 6.05 -29.04
C LEU A 322 5.30 6.00 -28.66
N ALA A 323 4.43 5.76 -29.64
CA ALA A 323 3.00 5.58 -29.39
C ALA A 323 2.74 4.44 -28.41
N LEU A 324 3.45 3.32 -28.56
CA LEU A 324 3.39 2.18 -27.65
C LEU A 324 3.79 2.59 -26.23
N ALA A 325 4.94 3.24 -26.03
CA ALA A 325 5.41 3.62 -24.70
C ALA A 325 4.41 4.55 -23.98
N ILE A 326 3.86 5.54 -24.70
CA ILE A 326 2.88 6.48 -24.12
C ILE A 326 1.57 5.77 -23.76
N LEU A 327 0.99 4.99 -24.69
CA LEU A 327 -0.27 4.28 -24.43
C LEU A 327 -0.11 3.20 -23.36
N PHE A 328 1.02 2.50 -23.33
CA PHE A 328 1.35 1.53 -22.28
C PHE A 328 1.43 2.19 -20.90
N TYR A 329 2.05 3.36 -20.82
CA TYR A 329 2.14 4.15 -19.59
C TYR A 329 0.77 4.56 -19.06
N PHE A 330 -0.10 5.13 -19.90
CA PHE A 330 -1.44 5.52 -19.48
C PHE A 330 -2.35 4.34 -19.16
N VAL A 331 -2.30 3.26 -19.95
CA VAL A 331 -3.08 2.05 -19.65
C VAL A 331 -2.62 1.42 -18.34
N GLY A 332 -1.32 1.35 -18.08
CA GLY A 332 -0.79 0.81 -16.83
C GLY A 332 -1.26 1.60 -15.59
N HIS A 333 -1.48 2.91 -15.73
CA HIS A 333 -2.00 3.78 -14.67
C HIS A 333 -3.52 3.76 -14.52
N LEU A 334 -4.25 3.08 -15.41
CA LEU A 334 -5.71 3.08 -15.42
C LEU A 334 -6.31 2.57 -14.10
N MET A 335 -5.72 1.54 -13.48
CA MET A 335 -6.26 0.96 -12.25
C MET A 335 -6.02 1.84 -11.02
N GLU A 336 -4.79 2.35 -10.84
CA GLU A 336 -4.38 2.99 -9.57
C GLU A 336 -4.40 4.52 -9.61
N SER A 337 -4.41 5.15 -10.77
CA SER A 337 -4.28 6.61 -10.94
C SER A 337 -5.48 7.21 -11.68
N THR A 338 -6.67 6.57 -11.58
CA THR A 338 -7.92 7.11 -12.15
C THR A 338 -9.11 7.04 -11.17
N ILE A 339 -9.99 6.04 -11.29
CA ILE A 339 -11.34 6.02 -10.69
C ILE A 339 -11.35 5.41 -9.29
N VAL A 340 -10.43 4.49 -8.97
CA VAL A 340 -10.44 3.80 -7.68
C VAL A 340 -10.02 4.77 -6.57
N PRO A 341 -10.77 4.92 -5.46
CA PRO A 341 -10.53 5.89 -4.39
C PRO A 341 -9.33 5.50 -3.49
N LEU A 342 -8.14 5.41 -4.08
CA LEU A 342 -6.87 5.18 -3.41
C LEU A 342 -6.27 6.51 -2.93
N GLU A 343 -5.16 6.49 -2.18
CA GLU A 343 -4.39 7.72 -1.92
C GLU A 343 -3.98 8.41 -3.23
N ILE A 344 -3.66 9.70 -3.18
CA ILE A 344 -3.34 10.46 -4.40
C ILE A 344 -1.98 10.06 -4.98
N TYR A 345 -0.95 9.92 -4.16
CA TYR A 345 0.42 9.75 -4.64
C TYR A 345 1.08 8.50 -4.06
N PHE A 346 1.64 7.67 -4.93
CA PHE A 346 2.52 6.56 -4.57
C PHE A 346 3.45 6.20 -5.74
N GLU A 347 4.75 6.24 -5.47
CA GLU A 347 5.78 5.98 -6.48
C GLU A 347 5.66 4.59 -7.12
N HIS A 348 5.36 3.57 -6.31
CA HIS A 348 5.29 2.17 -6.74
C HIS A 348 4.23 1.89 -7.81
N ARG A 349 3.27 2.81 -8.01
CA ARG A 349 2.30 2.73 -9.12
C ARG A 349 2.97 2.77 -10.49
N ASN A 350 4.17 3.34 -10.59
CA ASN A 350 4.90 3.47 -11.85
C ASN A 350 5.69 2.23 -12.25
N TYR A 351 5.79 1.22 -11.39
CA TYR A 351 6.66 0.07 -11.61
C TYR A 351 6.42 -0.62 -12.96
N LEU A 352 5.16 -0.99 -13.23
CA LEU A 352 4.75 -1.54 -14.53
C LEU A 352 4.61 -0.44 -15.61
N PRO A 353 3.85 0.66 -15.41
CA PRO A 353 3.61 1.67 -16.45
C PRO A 353 4.86 2.23 -17.11
N ALA A 354 5.94 2.43 -16.34
CA ALA A 354 7.13 3.11 -16.83
C ALA A 354 8.10 2.22 -17.63
N MET A 355 7.86 0.91 -17.70
CA MET A 355 8.80 -0.06 -18.28
C MET A 355 9.23 0.24 -19.72
N LEU A 356 8.36 0.86 -20.52
CA LEU A 356 8.63 1.16 -21.93
C LEU A 356 9.07 2.61 -22.19
N LEU A 357 9.04 3.49 -21.20
CA LEU A 357 9.41 4.91 -21.37
C LEU A 357 10.81 5.12 -21.96
N PRO A 358 11.86 4.35 -21.58
CA PRO A 358 13.21 4.58 -22.11
C PRO A 358 13.39 4.11 -23.56
N LEU A 359 12.55 3.17 -24.02
CA LEU A 359 12.70 2.50 -25.32
C LEU A 359 12.68 3.46 -26.52
N PRO A 360 11.68 4.34 -26.71
CA PRO A 360 11.66 5.26 -27.85
C PRO A 360 12.82 6.24 -27.83
N VAL A 361 13.26 6.70 -26.65
CA VAL A 361 14.42 7.59 -26.49
C VAL A 361 15.69 6.88 -26.96
N ALA A 362 15.90 5.64 -26.52
CA ALA A 362 17.05 4.83 -26.92
C ALA A 362 17.10 4.57 -28.43
N VAL A 363 15.95 4.25 -29.04
CA VAL A 363 15.83 4.07 -30.50
C VAL A 363 16.12 5.38 -31.25
N TRP A 364 15.58 6.49 -30.77
CA TRP A 364 15.80 7.81 -31.37
C TRP A 364 17.29 8.19 -31.34
N THR A 365 17.93 8.09 -30.18
CA THR A 365 19.37 8.37 -30.01
C THR A 365 20.22 7.47 -30.91
N ALA A 366 19.92 6.17 -30.95
CA ALA A 366 20.60 5.21 -31.82
C ALA A 366 20.50 5.53 -33.32
N SER A 367 19.42 6.22 -33.73
CA SER A 367 19.16 6.60 -35.12
C SER A 367 19.79 7.93 -35.52
N ARG A 368 20.01 8.84 -34.56
CA ARG A 368 20.47 10.22 -34.80
C ARG A 368 21.96 10.42 -34.55
N VAL A 369 22.54 9.68 -33.60
CA VAL A 369 23.96 9.77 -33.32
C VAL A 369 24.71 8.87 -34.30
N ALA A 370 25.44 9.48 -35.25
CA ALA A 370 26.19 8.77 -36.27
C ALA A 370 27.34 7.93 -35.66
N ASP A 371 27.98 8.46 -34.61
CA ASP A 371 29.02 7.75 -33.86
C ASP A 371 28.42 6.84 -32.78
N SER A 372 28.48 5.53 -33.02
CA SER A 372 28.00 4.51 -32.10
C SER A 372 28.74 4.51 -30.76
N ARG A 373 29.99 4.99 -30.71
CA ARG A 373 30.77 5.11 -29.48
C ARG A 373 30.22 6.24 -28.62
N LEU A 374 29.98 7.41 -29.21
CA LEU A 374 29.38 8.55 -28.50
C LEU A 374 28.00 8.18 -27.93
N ALA A 375 27.14 7.53 -28.73
CA ALA A 375 25.82 7.08 -28.27
C ALA A 375 25.93 6.12 -27.08
N LEU A 376 26.89 5.18 -27.13
CA LEU A 376 27.16 4.24 -26.05
C LEU A 376 27.70 4.95 -24.80
N SER A 377 28.62 5.91 -24.95
CA SER A 377 29.18 6.69 -23.84
C SER A 377 28.11 7.52 -23.13
N ILE A 378 27.21 8.17 -23.88
CA ILE A 378 26.07 8.90 -23.32
C ILE A 378 25.15 7.93 -22.56
N GLY A 379 24.81 6.80 -23.18
CA GLY A 379 23.97 5.78 -22.54
C GLY A 379 24.60 5.26 -21.24
N LEU A 380 25.90 4.98 -21.25
CA LEU A 380 26.63 4.53 -20.06
C LEU A 380 26.65 5.60 -18.97
N ALA A 381 26.92 6.86 -19.31
CA ALA A 381 26.91 7.97 -18.35
C ALA A 381 25.54 8.12 -17.67
N VAL A 382 24.44 8.00 -18.43
CA VAL A 382 23.08 8.00 -17.87
C VAL A 382 22.86 6.84 -16.91
N LEU A 383 23.25 5.61 -17.30
CA LEU A 383 23.08 4.43 -16.44
C LEU A 383 23.93 4.52 -15.16
N VAL A 384 25.15 5.07 -15.24
CA VAL A 384 25.99 5.32 -14.06
C VAL A 384 25.34 6.35 -13.14
N GLY A 385 24.82 7.45 -13.69
CA GLY A 385 24.09 8.45 -12.91
C GLY A 385 22.89 7.84 -12.18
N LEU A 386 22.07 7.05 -12.87
CA LEU A 386 20.94 6.33 -12.28
C LEU A 386 21.39 5.34 -11.19
N ALA A 387 22.43 4.56 -11.44
CA ALA A 387 22.98 3.61 -10.47
C ALA A 387 23.46 4.30 -9.18
N VAL A 388 24.16 5.43 -9.31
CA VAL A 388 24.63 6.21 -8.15
C VAL A 388 23.45 6.73 -7.33
N GLN A 389 22.42 7.27 -7.97
CA GLN A 389 21.25 7.78 -7.25
C GLN A 389 20.44 6.67 -6.60
N THR A 390 20.27 5.54 -7.28
CA THR A 390 19.63 4.34 -6.72
C THR A 390 20.39 3.81 -5.51
N HIS A 391 21.72 3.76 -5.57
CA HIS A 391 22.54 3.32 -4.45
C HIS A 391 22.43 4.26 -3.24
N ARG A 392 22.47 5.58 -3.46
CA ARG A 392 22.28 6.58 -2.39
C ARG A 392 20.91 6.47 -1.75
N LEU A 393 19.85 6.40 -2.56
CA LEU A 393 18.49 6.28 -2.07
C LEU A 393 18.27 4.94 -1.36
N ALA A 394 18.81 3.83 -1.87
CA ALA A 394 18.79 2.54 -1.17
C ALA A 394 19.50 2.63 0.19
N GLY A 395 20.58 3.39 0.31
CA GLY A 395 21.24 3.68 1.59
C GLY A 395 20.33 4.42 2.59
N ILE A 396 19.59 5.43 2.13
CA ILE A 396 18.57 6.13 2.97
C ILE A 396 17.51 5.13 3.45
N TRP A 397 17.00 4.30 2.54
CA TRP A 397 16.01 3.27 2.84
C TRP A 397 16.54 2.13 3.71
N GLY A 398 17.86 2.00 3.83
CA GLY A 398 18.55 1.04 4.69
C GLY A 398 18.61 1.46 6.17
N SER A 399 18.27 2.71 6.50
CA SER A 399 18.23 3.23 7.86
C SER A 399 16.83 3.77 8.18
N ASP A 400 16.27 3.34 9.30
CA ASP A 400 15.00 3.84 9.82
C ASP A 400 15.02 5.35 10.11
N LEU A 401 16.03 5.86 10.81
CA LEU A 401 16.18 7.28 11.12
C LEU A 401 16.39 8.12 9.85
N ALA A 402 17.23 7.66 8.92
CA ALA A 402 17.45 8.37 7.65
C ALA A 402 16.17 8.41 6.81
N LEU A 403 15.43 7.30 6.74
CA LEU A 403 14.17 7.21 6.00
C LEU A 403 13.06 8.03 6.63
N ALA A 404 12.95 8.04 7.97
CA ALA A 404 11.99 8.86 8.69
C ALA A 404 12.25 10.35 8.48
N LYS A 405 13.52 10.76 8.58
CA LYS A 405 13.97 12.12 8.28
C LYS A 405 13.69 12.49 6.82
N TRP A 406 14.03 11.61 5.87
CA TRP A 406 13.75 11.82 4.45
C TRP A 406 12.27 12.05 4.19
N SER A 407 11.40 11.23 4.79
CA SER A 407 9.95 11.32 4.64
C SER A 407 9.41 12.65 5.17
N LEU A 408 9.85 13.09 6.35
CA LEU A 408 9.42 14.37 6.92
C LEU A 408 9.90 15.56 6.10
N LEU A 409 11.15 15.55 5.62
CA LEU A 409 11.69 16.63 4.79
C LEU A 409 11.00 16.72 3.42
N SER A 410 10.62 15.57 2.86
CA SER A 410 9.98 15.49 1.55
C SER A 410 8.48 15.81 1.60
N SER A 411 7.84 15.52 2.73
CA SER A 411 6.39 15.66 2.96
C SER A 411 6.11 16.28 4.34
N PRO A 412 6.48 17.55 4.56
CA PRO A 412 6.39 18.19 5.88
C PRO A 412 4.95 18.43 6.36
N GLY A 413 3.96 18.37 5.47
CA GLY A 413 2.54 18.43 5.81
C GLY A 413 1.95 17.06 6.17
N SER A 414 2.68 15.96 5.93
CA SER A 414 2.17 14.63 6.18
C SER A 414 2.12 14.33 7.68
N LEU A 415 0.90 14.10 8.17
CA LEU A 415 0.65 13.60 9.52
C LEU A 415 1.47 12.33 9.79
N ARG A 416 1.51 11.42 8.82
CA ARG A 416 2.20 10.14 8.94
C ARG A 416 3.71 10.34 9.00
N ALA A 417 4.27 11.26 8.21
CA ALA A 417 5.70 11.54 8.22
C ALA A 417 6.16 12.16 9.55
N VAL A 418 5.40 13.12 10.09
CA VAL A 418 5.66 13.72 11.41
C VAL A 418 5.58 12.66 12.52
N SER A 419 4.49 11.89 12.54
CA SER A 419 4.25 10.85 13.54
C SER A 419 5.33 9.76 13.51
N ASN A 420 5.71 9.32 12.31
CA ASN A 420 6.78 8.34 12.11
C ASN A 420 8.14 8.87 12.57
N MET A 421 8.50 10.12 12.22
CA MET A 421 9.75 10.72 12.67
C MET A 421 9.83 10.82 14.20
N ALA A 422 8.73 11.25 14.85
CA ALA A 422 8.68 11.34 16.30
C ALA A 422 8.86 9.97 16.97
N SER A 423 8.16 8.94 16.48
CA SER A 423 8.32 7.57 16.97
C SER A 423 9.75 7.05 16.78
N THR A 424 10.34 7.23 15.59
CA THR A 424 11.73 6.80 15.33
C THR A 424 12.74 7.53 16.21
N LEU A 425 12.57 8.83 16.44
CA LEU A 425 13.41 9.59 17.38
C LEU A 425 13.30 9.06 18.81
N SER A 426 12.08 8.78 19.28
CA SER A 426 11.86 8.18 20.59
C SER A 426 12.52 6.82 20.72
N GLU A 427 12.42 5.95 19.71
CA GLU A 427 13.07 4.63 19.68
C GLU A 427 14.60 4.73 19.75
N HIS A 428 15.17 5.83 19.24
CA HIS A 428 16.60 6.13 19.34
C HIS A 428 17.00 6.88 20.62
N GLY A 429 16.11 6.98 21.61
CA GLY A 429 16.37 7.67 22.88
C GLY A 429 16.44 9.20 22.76
N ARG A 430 15.91 9.78 21.68
CA ARG A 430 15.89 11.23 21.40
C ARG A 430 14.51 11.82 21.66
N ALA A 431 14.01 11.62 22.88
CA ALA A 431 12.66 12.03 23.26
C ALA A 431 12.47 13.56 23.21
N ASP A 432 13.53 14.33 23.50
CA ASP A 432 13.61 15.78 23.33
C ASP A 432 13.23 16.21 21.91
N LEU A 433 13.91 15.61 20.91
CA LEU A 433 13.65 15.91 19.51
C LEU A 433 12.30 15.36 19.03
N ALA A 434 11.83 14.25 19.60
CA ALA A 434 10.52 13.68 19.27
C ALA A 434 9.40 14.65 19.66
N ILE A 435 9.46 15.19 20.88
CA ILE A 435 8.53 16.21 21.39
C ILE A 435 8.58 17.46 20.51
N GLU A 436 9.78 17.98 20.24
CA GLU A 436 9.95 19.16 19.37
C GLU A 436 9.35 18.92 17.97
N THR A 437 9.57 17.75 17.38
CA THR A 437 9.02 17.37 16.07
C THR A 437 7.49 17.40 16.07
N LEU A 438 6.86 16.89 17.13
CA LEU A 438 5.41 16.88 17.28
C LEU A 438 4.84 18.29 17.49
N GLU A 439 5.48 19.12 18.31
CA GLU A 439 5.08 20.50 18.56
C GLU A 439 5.18 21.36 17.28
N GLN A 440 6.25 21.20 16.50
CA GLN A 440 6.37 21.84 15.18
C GLN A 440 5.29 21.34 14.21
N GLY A 441 4.99 20.04 14.23
CA GLY A 441 3.92 19.45 13.41
C GLY A 441 2.53 20.01 13.74
N LEU A 442 2.22 20.15 15.03
CA LEU A 442 0.97 20.74 15.53
C LEU A 442 0.86 22.23 15.22
N THR A 443 1.98 22.96 15.21
CA THR A 443 1.99 24.36 14.79
C THR A 443 1.59 24.52 13.32
N ARG A 444 2.00 23.58 12.46
CA ARG A 444 1.66 23.60 11.03
C ARG A 444 0.25 23.08 10.74
N ASN A 445 -0.20 22.06 11.48
CA ASN A 445 -1.47 21.37 11.27
C ASN A 445 -2.22 21.19 12.62
N PRO A 446 -2.80 22.28 13.17
CA PRO A 446 -3.37 22.28 14.51
C PRO A 446 -4.60 21.36 14.65
N GLU A 447 -5.23 20.91 13.57
CA GLU A 447 -6.39 20.02 13.58
C GLU A 447 -6.05 18.52 13.69
N GLN A 448 -4.76 18.18 13.80
CA GLN A 448 -4.29 16.79 13.85
C GLN A 448 -4.30 16.20 15.26
N SER A 449 -5.48 15.75 15.71
CA SER A 449 -5.68 15.15 17.04
C SER A 449 -4.73 14.00 17.36
N HIS A 450 -4.27 13.27 16.34
CA HIS A 450 -3.30 12.18 16.47
C HIS A 450 -1.96 12.67 16.99
N LEU A 451 -1.45 13.80 16.48
CA LEU A 451 -0.19 14.37 16.95
C LEU A 451 -0.30 14.86 18.39
N GLN A 452 -1.45 15.43 18.78
CA GLN A 452 -1.66 15.88 20.16
C GLN A 452 -1.65 14.71 21.15
N LEU A 453 -2.31 13.60 20.82
CA LEU A 453 -2.28 12.40 21.66
C LEU A 453 -0.89 11.76 21.67
N GLN A 454 -0.20 11.77 20.53
CA GLN A 454 1.17 11.28 20.46
C GLN A 454 2.10 12.12 21.32
N LEU A 455 1.94 13.45 21.32
CA LEU A 455 2.73 14.37 22.14
C LEU A 455 2.57 14.07 23.62
N LEU A 456 1.34 13.85 24.10
CA LEU A 456 1.11 13.41 25.48
C LEU A 456 1.80 12.08 25.78
N ALA A 457 1.72 11.11 24.87
CA ALA A 457 2.37 9.82 25.02
C ALA A 457 3.91 9.93 25.03
N GLU A 458 4.51 10.81 24.22
CA GLU A 458 5.95 11.05 24.23
C GLU A 458 6.40 11.76 25.51
N LYS A 459 5.69 12.79 25.97
CA LYS A 459 6.00 13.47 27.25
C LYS A 459 5.92 12.49 28.43
N CYS A 460 4.89 11.65 28.41
CA CYS A 460 4.70 10.57 29.36
C CYS A 460 5.91 9.63 29.44
N ARG A 461 6.49 9.23 28.30
CA ARG A 461 7.72 8.40 28.26
C ARG A 461 8.98 9.17 28.64
N ALA A 462 9.07 10.46 28.34
CA ALA A 462 10.27 11.27 28.52
C ALA A 462 10.52 11.71 29.96
N GLY A 463 9.45 11.94 30.74
CA GLY A 463 9.57 12.45 32.11
C GLY A 463 8.27 12.63 32.88
N GLY A 464 7.13 12.24 32.28
CA GLY A 464 5.81 12.38 32.88
C GLY A 464 4.98 13.51 32.25
N ILE A 465 3.74 13.63 32.70
CA ILE A 465 2.77 14.61 32.22
C ILE A 465 2.54 15.68 33.29
N THR A 466 2.77 16.93 32.94
CA THR A 466 2.58 18.06 33.86
C THR A 466 1.11 18.52 33.91
N VAL A 467 0.78 19.37 34.87
CA VAL A 467 -0.56 20.01 34.92
C VAL A 467 -0.82 20.83 33.65
N THR A 468 0.19 21.56 33.16
CA THR A 468 0.07 22.37 31.94
C THR A 468 -0.18 21.51 30.70
N ASP A 469 0.45 20.33 30.61
CA ASP A 469 0.20 19.40 29.48
C ASP A 469 -1.26 18.93 29.43
N TRP A 470 -1.85 18.65 30.60
CA TRP A 470 -3.27 18.30 30.71
C TRP A 470 -4.18 19.45 30.32
N GLU A 471 -3.87 20.66 30.76
CA GLU A 471 -4.63 21.86 30.40
C GLU A 471 -4.56 22.15 28.90
N ASP A 472 -3.37 22.03 28.29
CA ASP A 472 -3.16 22.19 26.85
C ASP A 472 -3.94 21.16 26.05
N ALA A 473 -3.86 19.88 26.45
CA ALA A 473 -4.65 18.83 25.82
C ALA A 473 -6.16 19.04 25.99
N GLY A 474 -6.62 19.43 27.17
CA GLY A 474 -8.02 19.76 27.44
C GLY A 474 -8.52 20.91 26.56
N ARG A 475 -7.73 22.00 26.44
CA ARG A 475 -8.02 23.12 25.54
C ARG A 475 -8.06 22.67 24.08
N TYR A 476 -7.09 21.86 23.65
CA TYR A 476 -7.03 21.33 22.30
C TYR A 476 -8.28 20.52 21.92
N PHE A 477 -8.65 19.54 22.74
CA PHE A 477 -9.76 18.63 22.48
C PHE A 477 -11.14 19.24 22.73
N SER A 478 -11.21 20.43 23.33
CA SER A 478 -12.43 21.24 23.31
C SER A 478 -12.74 21.80 21.91
N LYS A 479 -11.72 21.97 21.07
CA LYS A 479 -11.81 22.56 19.73
C LYS A 479 -11.82 21.52 18.61
N TYR A 480 -11.02 20.46 18.75
CA TYR A 480 -10.83 19.44 17.71
C TYR A 480 -11.28 18.05 18.18
N PRO A 481 -12.08 17.31 17.40
CA PRO A 481 -12.51 15.96 17.78
C PRO A 481 -11.35 14.97 17.69
N ILE A 482 -11.41 13.94 18.53
CA ILE A 482 -10.56 12.75 18.36
C ILE A 482 -10.95 12.00 17.07
N LYS A 483 -9.95 11.57 16.32
CA LYS A 483 -10.11 10.75 15.11
C LYS A 483 -9.90 9.26 15.42
N PHE A 484 -10.55 8.38 14.66
CA PHE A 484 -10.49 6.92 14.87
C PHE A 484 -9.06 6.37 14.89
N ARG A 485 -8.19 6.89 14.02
CA ARG A 485 -6.77 6.46 13.93
C ARG A 485 -5.96 6.77 15.19
N SER A 486 -6.42 7.69 16.04
CA SER A 486 -5.73 8.09 17.26
C SER A 486 -6.04 7.16 18.44
N PHE A 487 -7.02 6.24 18.30
CA PHE A 487 -7.44 5.39 19.40
C PHE A 487 -6.34 4.45 19.93
N PRO A 488 -5.46 3.82 19.11
CA PRO A 488 -4.38 3.00 19.64
C PRO A 488 -3.43 3.76 20.58
N LEU A 489 -3.18 5.05 20.33
CA LEU A 489 -2.41 5.90 21.25
C LEU A 489 -3.16 6.16 22.55
N LEU A 490 -4.46 6.44 22.48
CA LEU A 490 -5.29 6.60 23.67
C LEU A 490 -5.34 5.31 24.50
N ALA A 491 -5.50 4.15 23.85
CA ALA A 491 -5.48 2.85 24.51
C ALA A 491 -4.12 2.59 25.19
N SER A 492 -3.01 2.99 24.57
CA SER A 492 -1.69 2.93 25.20
C SER A 492 -1.63 3.80 26.46
N LEU A 493 -2.17 5.03 26.43
CA LEU A 493 -2.24 5.89 27.62
C LEU A 493 -3.11 5.28 28.71
N VAL A 494 -4.26 4.70 28.36
CA VAL A 494 -5.14 4.00 29.32
C VAL A 494 -4.42 2.81 29.97
N ALA A 495 -3.68 2.04 29.16
CA ALA A 495 -2.93 0.89 29.66
C ALA A 495 -1.83 1.28 30.65
N THR A 496 -1.18 2.44 30.42
CA THR A 496 -0.08 2.98 31.24
C THR A 496 -0.58 3.87 32.40
N ALA A 497 -1.88 4.13 32.51
CA ALA A 497 -2.43 4.95 33.59
C ALA A 497 -2.02 4.43 34.98
N ASP A 498 -1.68 5.36 35.87
CA ASP A 498 -1.21 5.09 37.24
C ASP A 498 0.11 4.29 37.32
N SER A 499 0.77 4.05 36.19
CA SER A 499 2.09 3.41 36.17
C SER A 499 3.17 4.36 36.72
N PRO A 500 4.10 3.86 37.55
CA PRO A 500 5.25 4.66 38.01
C PRO A 500 6.17 5.09 36.86
N GLN A 501 6.03 4.48 35.69
CA GLN A 501 6.80 4.81 34.48
C GLN A 501 6.41 6.15 33.86
N CYS A 502 5.26 6.72 34.25
CA CYS A 502 4.77 7.99 33.73
C CYS A 502 4.17 8.85 34.84
N PRO A 503 5.01 9.58 35.61
CA PRO A 503 4.54 10.48 36.64
C PRO A 503 3.53 11.50 36.09
N GLY A 504 2.39 11.67 36.75
CA GLY A 504 1.36 12.64 36.36
C GLY A 504 0.31 12.17 35.34
N LEU A 505 0.44 10.95 34.80
CA LEU A 505 -0.65 10.25 34.11
C LEU A 505 -1.58 9.56 35.13
N ASP A 506 -2.32 10.39 35.86
CA ASP A 506 -3.32 9.97 36.84
C ASP A 506 -4.59 9.41 36.15
N GLY A 507 -5.01 8.22 36.55
CA GLY A 507 -6.13 7.52 35.95
C GLY A 507 -7.47 8.23 36.12
N ARG A 508 -7.68 8.98 37.22
CA ARG A 508 -8.90 9.80 37.41
C ARG A 508 -8.93 11.01 36.48
N ARG A 509 -7.78 11.67 36.28
CA ARG A 509 -7.64 12.74 35.27
C ARG A 509 -7.85 12.20 33.87
N LEU A 510 -7.25 11.06 33.53
CA LEU A 510 -7.44 10.42 32.23
C LEU A 510 -8.90 10.00 32.00
N LEU A 511 -9.60 9.51 33.03
CA LEU A 511 -11.04 9.23 32.96
C LEU A 511 -11.86 10.50 32.64
N THR A 512 -11.55 11.60 33.33
CA THR A 512 -12.17 12.91 33.07
C THR A 512 -11.92 13.37 31.63
N PHE A 513 -10.69 13.19 31.14
CA PHE A 513 -10.31 13.51 29.78
C PHE A 513 -11.05 12.62 28.76
N VAL A 514 -11.14 11.31 28.95
CA VAL A 514 -11.92 10.40 28.08
C VAL A 514 -13.40 10.78 28.04
N ARG A 515 -13.98 11.18 29.18
CA ARG A 515 -15.35 11.70 29.24
C ARG A 515 -15.50 13.02 28.46
N GLN A 516 -14.52 13.92 28.53
CA GLN A 516 -14.48 15.14 27.72
C GLN A 516 -14.45 14.82 26.21
N LEU A 517 -13.57 13.90 25.79
CA LEU A 517 -13.50 13.45 24.39
C LEU A 517 -14.85 12.91 23.91
N SER A 518 -15.50 12.10 24.75
CA SER A 518 -16.82 11.51 24.48
C SER A 518 -17.93 12.56 24.41
N GLY A 519 -17.76 13.70 25.07
CA GLY A 519 -18.70 14.83 25.07
C GLY A 519 -18.66 15.68 23.80
N HIS A 520 -17.59 15.62 23.00
CA HIS A 520 -17.46 16.44 21.80
C HIS A 520 -18.56 16.11 20.77
N PRO A 521 -19.29 17.10 20.20
CA PRO A 521 -20.43 16.84 19.32
C PRO A 521 -20.10 15.95 18.11
N LEU A 522 -18.97 16.22 17.44
CA LEU A 522 -18.52 15.43 16.29
C LEU A 522 -18.10 14.00 16.67
N THR A 523 -17.65 13.77 17.90
CA THR A 523 -17.28 12.44 18.39
C THR A 523 -18.53 11.62 18.74
N ARG A 524 -19.55 12.27 19.33
CA ARG A 524 -20.86 11.64 19.57
C ARG A 524 -21.57 11.22 18.29
N ALA A 525 -21.31 11.93 17.19
CA ALA A 525 -21.90 11.63 15.89
C ALA A 525 -21.29 10.39 15.20
N ASP A 526 -20.13 9.88 15.63
CA ASP A 526 -19.53 8.63 15.12
C ASP A 526 -19.66 7.49 16.15
N PRO A 527 -20.62 6.55 15.98
CA PRO A 527 -20.82 5.43 16.89
C PRO A 527 -19.58 4.55 17.09
N ARG A 528 -18.70 4.45 16.09
CA ARG A 528 -17.49 3.60 16.19
C ARG A 528 -16.48 4.23 17.14
N LEU A 529 -16.32 5.55 17.06
CA LEU A 529 -15.47 6.31 17.96
C LEU A 529 -16.04 6.30 19.38
N LEU A 530 -17.33 6.58 19.52
CA LEU A 530 -17.98 6.61 20.82
C LEU A 530 -17.87 5.24 21.52
N ARG A 531 -18.05 4.14 20.79
CA ARG A 531 -17.84 2.78 21.31
C ARG A 531 -16.44 2.59 21.90
N LEU A 532 -15.40 2.97 21.16
CA LEU A 532 -14.02 2.83 21.60
C LEU A 532 -13.71 3.68 22.85
N LEU A 533 -14.30 4.87 22.94
CA LEU A 533 -14.17 5.71 24.13
C LEU A 533 -14.93 5.15 25.34
N ARG A 534 -16.10 4.51 25.12
CA ARG A 534 -16.83 3.79 26.19
C ARG A 534 -16.05 2.58 26.71
N TYR A 535 -15.38 1.87 25.82
CA TYR A 535 -14.45 0.81 26.22
C TYR A 535 -13.33 1.37 27.11
N ALA A 536 -12.66 2.45 26.68
CA ALA A 536 -11.60 3.09 27.45
C ALA A 536 -12.09 3.62 28.82
N GLU A 537 -13.29 4.20 28.86
CA GLU A 537 -13.95 4.64 30.09
C GLU A 537 -14.18 3.47 31.06
N GLY A 538 -14.73 2.36 30.57
CA GLY A 538 -14.97 1.16 31.38
C GLY A 538 -13.69 0.55 31.94
N GLU A 539 -12.61 0.49 31.14
CA GLU A 539 -11.31 -0.01 31.61
C GLU A 539 -10.73 0.86 32.74
N LEU A 540 -10.81 2.20 32.61
CA LEU A 540 -10.36 3.11 33.65
C LEU A 540 -11.19 2.99 34.93
N LEU A 541 -12.53 2.86 34.80
CA LEU A 541 -13.42 2.68 35.94
C LEU A 541 -13.13 1.37 36.70
N LEU A 542 -12.83 0.28 35.99
CA LEU A 542 -12.45 -1.00 36.63
C LEU A 542 -11.17 -0.88 37.44
N ARG A 543 -10.14 -0.20 36.91
CA ARG A 543 -8.88 0.03 37.63
C ARG A 543 -9.09 0.77 38.96
N HIS A 544 -10.16 1.55 39.06
CA HIS A 544 -10.52 2.31 40.26
C HIS A 544 -11.60 1.63 41.13
N GLY A 545 -11.93 0.36 40.86
CA GLY A 545 -12.90 -0.42 41.64
C GLY A 545 -14.37 -0.06 41.40
N ALA A 546 -14.68 0.71 40.36
CA ALA A 546 -16.04 1.16 40.04
C ALA A 546 -16.74 0.20 39.06
N ALA A 547 -16.87 -1.08 39.43
CA ALA A 547 -17.36 -2.15 38.55
C ALA A 547 -18.76 -1.91 37.98
N GLY A 548 -19.68 -1.36 38.77
CA GLY A 548 -21.03 -1.03 38.32
C GLY A 548 -21.05 0.05 37.23
N GLU A 549 -20.23 1.09 37.38
CA GLU A 549 -20.08 2.13 36.34
C GLU A 549 -19.37 1.58 35.10
N ALA A 550 -18.37 0.71 35.29
CA ALA A 550 -17.68 0.04 34.18
C ALA A 550 -18.63 -0.84 33.36
N LEU A 551 -19.50 -1.63 34.03
CA LEU A 551 -20.54 -2.41 33.38
C LEU A 551 -21.47 -1.51 32.55
N ALA A 552 -21.84 -0.33 33.05
CA ALA A 552 -22.65 0.63 32.33
C ALA A 552 -21.93 1.17 31.08
N ALA A 553 -20.62 1.48 31.19
CA ALA A 553 -19.80 1.93 30.07
C ALA A 553 -19.66 0.84 28.99
N PHE A 554 -19.31 -0.40 29.36
CA PHE A 554 -19.24 -1.53 28.42
C PHE A 554 -20.60 -1.87 27.81
N SER A 555 -21.66 -1.78 28.59
CA SER A 555 -23.02 -1.93 28.05
C SER A 555 -23.35 -0.90 26.97
N ALA A 556 -22.93 0.35 27.15
CA ALA A 556 -23.08 1.40 26.14
C ALA A 556 -22.20 1.13 24.92
N SER A 557 -21.00 0.57 25.09
CA SER A 557 -20.12 0.11 24.01
C SER A 557 -20.81 -0.99 23.16
N VAL A 558 -21.30 -2.03 23.82
CA VAL A 558 -22.09 -3.13 23.24
C VAL A 558 -23.31 -2.62 22.46
N ALA A 559 -24.08 -1.69 23.04
CA ALA A 559 -25.25 -1.10 22.41
C ALA A 559 -24.95 -0.34 21.10
N LEU A 560 -23.72 0.14 20.91
CA LEU A 560 -23.25 0.78 19.67
C LEU A 560 -22.80 -0.23 18.60
N ARG A 561 -23.41 -1.43 18.60
CA ARG A 561 -23.13 -2.55 17.68
C ARG A 561 -21.63 -2.90 17.65
N ALA A 562 -21.06 -3.14 18.82
CA ALA A 562 -19.73 -3.73 18.92
C ALA A 562 -19.70 -5.09 18.19
N PRO A 563 -18.62 -5.46 17.48
CA PRO A 563 -18.43 -6.84 17.07
C PRO A 563 -18.50 -7.75 18.31
N ILE A 564 -19.16 -8.91 18.21
CA ILE A 564 -19.34 -9.82 19.35
C ILE A 564 -18.03 -10.13 20.09
N GLY A 565 -16.91 -10.27 19.36
CA GLY A 565 -15.58 -10.48 19.95
C GLY A 565 -15.09 -9.33 20.83
N VAL A 566 -15.46 -8.08 20.53
CA VAL A 566 -15.17 -6.92 21.40
C VAL A 566 -16.00 -7.00 22.68
N GLY A 567 -17.27 -7.36 22.58
CA GLY A 567 -18.11 -7.59 23.76
C GLY A 567 -17.57 -8.70 24.66
N LEU A 568 -17.10 -9.82 24.08
CA LEU A 568 -16.46 -10.89 24.85
C LEU A 568 -15.15 -10.45 25.51
N GLN A 569 -14.40 -9.56 24.88
CA GLN A 569 -13.20 -8.97 25.50
C GLN A 569 -13.57 -8.10 26.71
N GLU A 570 -14.63 -7.30 26.64
CA GLU A 570 -15.14 -6.51 27.78
C GLU A 570 -15.63 -7.42 28.93
N VAL A 571 -16.30 -8.54 28.62
CA VAL A 571 -16.69 -9.57 29.60
C VAL A 571 -15.46 -10.16 30.28
N ALA A 572 -14.46 -10.57 29.50
CA ALA A 572 -13.22 -11.13 30.02
C ALA A 572 -12.47 -10.12 30.91
N LEU A 573 -12.50 -8.83 30.57
CA LEU A 573 -11.88 -7.78 31.36
C LEU A 573 -12.56 -7.62 32.73
N LEU A 574 -13.90 -7.60 32.81
CA LEU A 574 -14.65 -7.62 34.07
C LEU A 574 -14.28 -8.83 34.94
N ALA A 575 -14.22 -10.01 34.31
CA ALA A 575 -13.86 -11.24 34.99
C ALA A 575 -12.42 -11.24 35.51
N THR A 576 -11.47 -10.70 34.74
CA THR A 576 -10.06 -10.60 35.12
C THR A 576 -9.87 -9.73 36.37
N TYR A 577 -10.72 -8.71 36.56
CA TYR A 577 -10.74 -7.87 37.78
C TYR A 577 -11.57 -8.49 38.92
N GLY A 578 -12.09 -9.71 38.79
CA GLY A 578 -12.85 -10.41 39.81
C GLY A 578 -14.33 -10.03 39.90
N HIS A 579 -14.85 -9.25 38.95
CA HIS A 579 -16.24 -8.80 38.90
C HIS A 579 -17.12 -9.76 38.08
N LEU A 580 -17.25 -10.99 38.58
CA LEU A 580 -17.87 -12.11 37.85
C LEU A 580 -19.38 -11.94 37.63
N ARG A 581 -20.09 -11.26 38.55
CA ARG A 581 -21.54 -11.00 38.40
C ARG A 581 -21.80 -10.00 37.29
N GLU A 582 -21.01 -8.94 37.24
CA GLU A 582 -21.04 -7.92 36.19
C GLU A 582 -20.62 -8.53 34.85
N ALA A 583 -19.60 -9.40 34.84
CA ALA A 583 -19.17 -10.13 33.64
C ALA A 583 -20.31 -11.00 33.07
N LEU A 584 -21.02 -11.75 33.91
CA LEU A 584 -22.18 -12.54 33.49
C LEU A 584 -23.32 -11.67 32.96
N ALA A 585 -23.62 -10.55 33.62
CA ALA A 585 -24.64 -9.60 33.18
C ALA A 585 -24.31 -8.97 31.81
N LEU A 586 -23.03 -8.69 31.54
CA LEU A 586 -22.58 -8.23 30.24
C LEU A 586 -22.63 -9.35 29.19
N LEU A 587 -22.25 -10.57 29.55
CA LEU A 587 -22.29 -11.74 28.67
C LEU A 587 -23.71 -12.02 28.14
N ASP A 588 -24.73 -11.86 28.98
CA ASP A 588 -26.13 -11.95 28.57
C ASP A 588 -26.47 -10.94 27.45
N ARG A 589 -25.96 -9.70 27.56
CA ARG A 589 -26.16 -8.66 26.55
C ARG A 589 -25.41 -8.95 25.26
N VAL A 590 -24.19 -9.47 25.36
CA VAL A 590 -23.37 -9.87 24.20
C VAL A 590 -24.02 -11.04 23.46
N GLN A 591 -24.56 -12.02 24.17
CA GLN A 591 -25.28 -13.15 23.59
C GLN A 591 -26.55 -12.73 22.85
N ALA A 592 -27.22 -11.66 23.31
CA ALA A 592 -28.41 -11.11 22.68
C ALA A 592 -28.13 -10.26 21.44
N MET A 593 -26.88 -10.06 21.05
CA MET A 593 -26.54 -9.29 19.84
C MET A 593 -27.03 -10.00 18.58
N PRO A 594 -27.63 -9.27 17.62
CA PRO A 594 -28.00 -9.85 16.34
C PRO A 594 -26.77 -10.17 15.49
N GLU A 595 -26.86 -11.24 14.71
CA GLU A 595 -25.84 -11.57 13.72
C GLU A 595 -25.72 -10.42 12.70
N PRO A 596 -24.51 -9.92 12.40
CA PRO A 596 -24.31 -8.82 11.48
C PRO A 596 -24.54 -9.25 10.02
N ASP A 597 -25.02 -8.31 9.21
CA ASP A 597 -25.12 -8.48 7.76
C ASP A 597 -23.75 -8.75 7.13
N GLY A 598 -23.68 -9.69 6.18
CA GLY A 598 -22.48 -9.98 5.39
C GLY A 598 -21.79 -11.29 5.77
N PHE A 599 -21.49 -12.12 4.76
CA PHE A 599 -20.99 -13.50 4.95
C PHE A 599 -19.75 -13.59 5.84
N LYS A 600 -18.78 -12.68 5.69
CA LYS A 600 -17.54 -12.69 6.49
C LYS A 600 -17.80 -12.31 7.94
N GLN A 601 -18.57 -11.25 8.21
CA GLN A 601 -18.88 -10.83 9.58
C GLN A 601 -19.78 -11.86 10.28
N ALA A 602 -20.74 -12.44 9.56
CA ALA A 602 -21.58 -13.55 10.01
C ALA A 602 -20.76 -14.79 10.41
N ALA A 603 -19.78 -15.19 9.59
CA ALA A 603 -18.89 -16.31 9.93
C ALA A 603 -18.07 -16.05 11.20
N VAL A 604 -17.50 -14.84 11.34
CA VAL A 604 -16.76 -14.43 12.54
C VAL A 604 -17.70 -14.36 13.75
N HIS A 605 -18.92 -13.85 13.59
CA HIS A 605 -19.91 -13.78 14.64
C HIS A 605 -20.28 -15.16 15.17
N ARG A 606 -20.58 -16.11 14.28
CA ARG A 606 -20.90 -17.49 14.65
C ARG A 606 -19.75 -18.20 15.34
N PHE A 607 -18.51 -17.96 14.90
CA PHE A 607 -17.33 -18.49 15.58
C PHE A 607 -17.27 -18.03 17.05
N TYR A 608 -17.38 -16.73 17.31
CA TYR A 608 -17.35 -16.21 18.68
C TYR A 608 -18.59 -16.56 19.50
N ALA A 609 -19.77 -16.63 18.88
CA ALA A 609 -21.00 -17.03 19.56
C ALA A 609 -20.92 -18.47 20.08
N ALA A 610 -20.21 -19.36 19.37
CA ALA A 610 -19.97 -20.73 19.80
C ALA A 610 -19.11 -20.83 21.08
N GLU A 611 -18.30 -19.82 21.39
CA GLU A 611 -17.46 -19.76 22.59
C GLU A 611 -18.23 -19.31 23.85
N ILE A 612 -19.40 -18.68 23.69
CA ILE A 612 -20.19 -18.12 24.82
C ILE A 612 -20.56 -19.17 25.87
N PRO A 613 -21.05 -20.38 25.52
CA PRO A 613 -21.38 -21.40 26.52
C PRO A 613 -20.17 -21.82 27.35
N HIS A 614 -18.99 -21.93 26.72
CA HIS A 614 -17.75 -22.27 27.42
C HIS A 614 -17.34 -21.16 28.39
N LEU A 615 -17.31 -19.91 27.92
CA LEU A 615 -17.00 -18.75 28.77
C LEU A 615 -17.98 -18.63 29.95
N ARG A 616 -19.28 -18.82 29.72
CA ARG A 616 -20.31 -18.78 30.76
C ARG A 616 -20.07 -19.85 31.84
N ALA A 617 -19.76 -21.08 31.43
CA ALA A 617 -19.47 -22.17 32.35
C ALA A 617 -18.26 -21.85 33.23
N THR A 618 -17.19 -21.32 32.64
CA THR A 618 -16.00 -20.87 33.37
C THR A 618 -16.34 -19.79 34.40
N LEU A 619 -17.06 -18.72 34.00
CA LEU A 619 -17.44 -17.63 34.90
C LEU A 619 -18.33 -18.10 36.06
N LEU A 620 -19.25 -19.02 35.82
CA LEU A 620 -20.11 -19.58 36.87
C LEU A 620 -19.32 -20.47 37.84
N GLY A 621 -18.37 -21.26 37.34
CA GLY A 621 -17.46 -22.06 38.16
C GLY A 621 -16.57 -21.18 39.05
N ASP A 622 -15.99 -20.11 38.49
CA ASP A 622 -15.19 -19.14 39.23
C ASP A 622 -16.03 -18.42 40.30
N LEU A 623 -17.29 -18.08 39.97
CA LEU A 623 -18.21 -17.41 40.89
C LEU A 623 -18.62 -18.34 42.05
N ALA A 624 -18.86 -19.62 41.78
CA ALA A 624 -19.14 -20.62 42.81
C ALA A 624 -17.93 -20.78 43.75
N THR A 625 -16.72 -20.84 43.18
CA THR A 625 -15.47 -20.90 43.94
C THR A 625 -15.29 -19.67 44.83
N GLN A 626 -15.54 -18.46 44.30
CA GLN A 626 -15.47 -17.20 45.06
C GLN A 626 -16.50 -17.14 46.21
N GLN A 627 -17.63 -17.85 46.08
CA GLN A 627 -18.69 -17.92 47.08
C GLN A 627 -18.53 -19.10 48.06
N GLY A 628 -17.45 -19.88 47.96
CA GLY A 628 -17.19 -21.03 48.84
C GLY A 628 -18.10 -22.24 48.57
N VAL A 629 -18.70 -22.31 47.38
CA VAL A 629 -19.54 -23.42 46.94
C VAL A 629 -18.68 -24.32 46.04
N THR A 630 -18.48 -25.59 46.43
CA THR A 630 -17.79 -26.56 45.56
C THR A 630 -18.57 -26.70 44.25
N PRO A 631 -17.90 -26.56 43.09
CA PRO A 631 -18.56 -26.75 41.80
C PRO A 631 -19.02 -28.21 41.67
N PRO A 632 -20.18 -28.47 41.05
CA PRO A 632 -20.68 -29.82 40.78
C PRO A 632 -19.82 -30.57 39.76
#